data_AF-A0A8S3FJ84-F1
#
_entry.id   AF-A0A8S3FJ84-F1
#
_cell.length_a   1.000
_cell.length_b   1.000
_cell.length_c   1.000
_cell.angle_alpha   90.00
_cell.angle_beta   90.00
_cell.angle_gamma   90.00
#
_symmetry.space_group_name_H-M   'P 1'
#
loop_
_entity.id
_entity.type
_entity.pdbx_description
1 polymer ?
#
loop_
_entity_poly.entity_id
_entity_poly.type
_entity_poly.pdbx_seq_one_letter_code
_entity_poly.pdbx_strand_id
1 'polypeptide(L)'
;STEYIESFIDEINSNNNDVETPLYPGSAISIRDACDRLIHYFFPLGCRLPRTIFTLFKMTNNDYRSEVSVRCVECGQVLVQSNEEKCSTFCIHNGKHRSYANKAELAIMNVEIEIKRVAERYINLINDYPKQAEHLVPCDIINGQIYHQMSNSKSERNITIILHTDGAPAVKASTTIAEIPIPLRDWKSAVMVFGIWLASSKPPRDHLLKPITIQLQKLMESKILLKQANGSHLWHNVRVQQAIFDLPARAHLLNIVQYNGYDGCGDCFIKGM
;
A
#
# COMPACT_ATOMS: atom_id res chain seq x y z
N SER A 1 -25.53 7.78 -23.17
CA SER A 1 -24.60 7.28 -22.13
C SER A 1 -23.30 8.07 -22.06
N THR A 2 -23.06 9.04 -22.94
CA THR A 2 -21.93 9.99 -22.92
C THR A 2 -22.28 11.35 -22.28
N GLU A 3 -23.54 11.80 -22.37
CA GLU A 3 -23.98 13.12 -21.85
C GLU A 3 -23.87 13.28 -20.33
N TYR A 4 -23.93 12.19 -19.55
CA TYR A 4 -23.85 12.28 -18.09
C TYR A 4 -22.41 12.51 -17.59
N ILE A 5 -21.41 12.07 -18.35
CA ILE A 5 -19.99 12.22 -18.01
C ILE A 5 -19.51 13.63 -18.36
N GLU A 6 -19.98 14.19 -19.48
CA GLU A 6 -19.61 15.56 -19.90
C GLU A 6 -20.17 16.61 -18.93
N SER A 7 -21.43 16.48 -18.47
CA SER A 7 -22.01 17.43 -17.49
C SER A 7 -21.28 17.44 -16.13
N PHE A 8 -20.67 16.31 -15.74
CA PHE A 8 -19.96 16.18 -14.46
C PHE A 8 -18.51 16.73 -14.54
N ILE A 9 -17.92 16.76 -15.74
CA ILE A 9 -16.60 17.33 -15.98
C ILE A 9 -16.67 18.87 -16.03
N ASP A 10 -17.75 19.42 -16.60
CA ASP A 10 -17.94 20.88 -16.68
C ASP A 10 -18.19 21.52 -15.30
N GLU A 11 -18.84 20.82 -14.38
CA GLU A 11 -19.10 21.29 -13.00
C GLU A 11 -17.81 21.32 -12.13
N ILE A 12 -16.79 20.53 -12.49
CA ILE A 12 -15.49 20.51 -11.81
C ILE A 12 -14.58 21.64 -12.32
N ASN A 13 -14.67 21.99 -13.60
CA ASN A 13 -13.81 23.01 -14.22
C ASN A 13 -14.20 24.44 -13.85
N SER A 14 -15.45 24.69 -13.42
CA SER A 14 -15.91 26.04 -13.03
C SER A 14 -15.44 26.51 -11.64
N ASN A 15 -14.79 25.66 -10.84
CA ASN A 15 -14.42 25.97 -9.45
C ASN A 15 -12.92 26.19 -9.20
N ASN A 16 -12.07 26.18 -10.24
CA ASN A 16 -10.62 26.33 -10.09
C ASN A 16 -10.08 27.59 -10.79
N ASN A 17 -10.54 28.77 -10.36
CA ASN A 17 -9.85 30.03 -10.67
C ASN A 17 -9.04 30.48 -9.44
N ASP A 18 -7.71 30.48 -9.65
CA ASP A 18 -6.67 31.31 -9.04
C ASP A 18 -6.66 31.55 -7.53
N VAL A 19 -5.70 30.91 -6.85
CA VAL A 19 -4.89 31.59 -5.82
C VAL A 19 -3.45 31.06 -5.87
N GLU A 20 -2.56 31.77 -6.57
CA GLU A 20 -1.13 31.69 -6.31
C GLU A 20 -0.84 32.28 -4.93
N THR A 21 -0.21 31.52 -4.03
CA THR A 21 0.40 32.06 -2.80
C THR A 21 1.87 31.66 -2.69
N PRO A 22 2.73 32.56 -2.19
CA PRO A 22 4.18 32.44 -2.33
C PRO A 22 4.77 31.46 -1.31
N LEU A 23 5.62 30.56 -1.81
CA LEU A 23 6.44 29.65 -1.01
C LEU A 23 7.57 30.43 -0.31
N TYR A 24 7.57 30.47 1.02
CA TYR A 24 8.76 30.80 1.83
C TYR A 24 9.45 29.51 2.32
N PRO A 25 10.79 29.42 2.25
CA PRO A 25 11.53 28.22 2.64
C PRO A 25 11.91 28.28 4.13
N GLY A 26 11.84 27.15 4.84
CA GLY A 26 12.55 26.97 6.11
C GLY A 26 11.70 26.58 7.31
N SER A 27 11.10 25.39 7.27
CA SER A 27 10.95 24.48 8.42
C SER A 27 10.25 23.22 7.90
N ALA A 28 10.80 22.05 8.15
CA ALA A 28 10.15 20.80 7.77
C ALA A 28 8.85 20.69 8.58
N ILE A 29 7.71 21.01 7.95
CA ILE A 29 6.39 20.82 8.52
C ILE A 29 6.22 19.30 8.67
N SER A 30 5.98 18.82 9.90
CA SER A 30 5.75 17.40 10.11
C SER A 30 4.51 16.98 9.31
N ILE A 31 4.48 15.76 8.77
CA ILE A 31 3.33 15.25 8.01
C ILE A 31 2.04 15.37 8.83
N ARG A 32 2.16 15.26 10.16
CA ARG A 32 1.06 15.49 11.10
C ARG A 32 0.56 16.92 11.06
N ASP A 33 1.44 17.91 11.07
CA ASP A 33 1.09 19.33 10.96
C ASP A 33 0.48 19.68 9.60
N ALA A 34 0.96 19.06 8.51
CA ALA A 34 0.39 19.24 7.18
C ALA A 34 -1.04 18.65 7.10
N CYS A 35 -1.24 17.46 7.65
CA CYS A 35 -2.55 16.81 7.74
C CYS A 35 -3.53 17.57 8.64
N ASP A 36 -3.07 18.04 9.81
CA ASP A 36 -3.90 18.83 10.74
C ASP A 36 -4.31 20.17 10.09
N ARG A 37 -3.41 20.81 9.33
CA ARG A 37 -3.72 22.03 8.55
C ARG A 37 -4.73 21.77 7.43
N LEU A 38 -4.63 20.64 6.73
CA LEU A 38 -5.61 20.26 5.71
C LEU A 38 -6.99 20.01 6.34
N ILE A 39 -7.06 19.32 7.48
CA ILE A 39 -8.31 19.12 8.23
C ILE A 39 -8.90 20.47 8.65
N HIS A 40 -8.07 21.38 9.16
CA HIS A 40 -8.50 22.74 9.50
C HIS A 40 -9.00 23.55 8.30
N TYR A 41 -8.44 23.33 7.12
CA TYR A 41 -8.82 24.02 5.89
C TYR A 41 -10.14 23.50 5.31
N PHE A 42 -10.36 22.18 5.32
CA PHE A 42 -11.57 21.57 4.76
C PHE A 42 -12.82 21.69 5.67
N PHE A 43 -12.68 22.03 6.96
CA PHE A 43 -13.81 22.11 7.89
C PHE A 43 -14.00 23.55 8.45
N PRO A 44 -15.07 24.27 8.07
CA PRO A 44 -15.28 25.67 8.48
C PRO A 44 -15.55 25.84 9.99
N LEU A 45 -15.35 27.06 10.48
CA LEU A 45 -15.57 27.44 11.88
C LEU A 45 -17.03 27.19 12.29
N GLY A 46 -17.21 26.29 13.27
CA GLY A 46 -18.54 25.86 13.77
C GLY A 46 -18.83 24.38 13.58
N CYS A 47 -18.01 23.65 12.82
CA CYS A 47 -18.14 22.20 12.67
C CYS A 47 -17.83 21.45 13.98
N ARG A 48 -18.65 20.46 14.35
CA ARG A 48 -18.49 19.59 15.53
C ARG A 48 -17.52 18.42 15.29
N LEU A 49 -16.91 18.35 14.10
CA LEU A 49 -15.96 17.28 13.74
C LEU A 49 -14.55 17.55 14.31
N PRO A 50 -13.74 16.48 14.49
CA PRO A 50 -12.39 16.57 15.04
C PRO A 50 -11.46 17.51 14.27
N ARG A 51 -10.71 18.32 15.01
CA ARG A 51 -9.76 19.30 14.45
C ARG A 51 -8.34 18.76 14.26
N THR A 52 -8.06 17.56 14.73
CA THR A 52 -6.77 16.90 14.51
C THR A 52 -7.00 15.50 13.98
N ILE A 53 -6.04 15.02 13.18
CA ILE A 53 -6.06 13.68 12.60
C ILE A 53 -6.06 12.60 13.70
N PHE A 54 -5.42 12.89 14.84
CA PHE A 54 -5.42 12.02 16.00
C PHE A 54 -6.81 11.86 16.61
N THR A 55 -7.55 12.96 16.77
CA THR A 55 -8.92 12.92 17.31
C THR A 55 -9.90 12.33 16.30
N LEU A 56 -9.66 12.53 15.00
CA LEU A 56 -10.39 11.86 13.92
C LEU A 56 -10.22 10.34 13.98
N PHE A 57 -8.97 9.85 14.05
CA PHE A 57 -8.68 8.41 14.18
C PHE A 57 -9.20 7.80 15.48
N LYS A 58 -9.20 8.57 16.58
CA LYS A 58 -9.78 8.16 17.86
C LYS A 58 -11.32 8.08 17.81
N MET A 59 -11.98 8.90 16.99
CA MET A 59 -13.43 8.83 16.78
C MET A 59 -13.82 7.69 15.83
N THR A 60 -12.96 7.32 14.87
CA THR A 60 -13.16 6.19 13.96
C THR A 60 -12.65 4.88 14.55
N ASN A 61 -12.89 4.65 15.85
CA ASN A 61 -12.37 3.59 16.72
C ASN A 61 -12.69 2.16 16.25
N ASN A 62 -12.28 1.80 15.05
CA ASN A 62 -12.25 0.44 14.54
C ASN A 62 -10.84 -0.12 14.77
N ASP A 63 -10.79 -1.39 15.14
CA ASP A 63 -9.62 -2.22 15.48
C ASP A 63 -8.52 -2.38 14.39
N TYR A 64 -8.30 -1.38 13.52
CA TYR A 64 -7.21 -1.35 12.54
C TYR A 64 -5.89 -1.00 13.24
N ARG A 65 -5.35 -1.92 14.06
CA ARG A 65 -4.04 -1.74 14.69
C ARG A 65 -2.95 -1.77 13.62
N SER A 66 -2.57 -0.59 13.13
CA SER A 66 -1.34 -0.41 12.37
C SER A 66 -0.16 -0.34 13.34
N GLU A 67 0.92 -1.04 13.01
CA GLU A 67 2.17 -0.95 13.74
C GLU A 67 2.99 0.21 13.16
N VAL A 68 3.11 1.29 13.92
CA VAL A 68 3.93 2.45 13.55
C VAL A 68 5.25 2.39 14.32
N SER A 69 6.37 2.47 13.59
CA SER A 69 7.70 2.51 14.17
C SER A 69 8.54 3.61 13.54
N VAL A 70 9.31 4.31 14.36
CA VAL A 70 10.33 5.26 13.88
C VAL A 70 11.64 4.52 13.74
N ARG A 71 12.27 4.64 12.57
CA ARG A 71 13.50 3.91 12.22
C ARG A 71 14.59 4.86 11.75
N CYS A 72 15.84 4.46 11.95
CA CYS A 72 16.97 5.10 11.30
C CYS A 72 16.92 4.77 9.79
N VAL A 73 17.07 5.76 8.93
CA VAL A 73 17.12 5.57 7.47
C VAL A 73 18.34 4.74 7.03
N GLU A 74 19.47 4.96 7.69
CA GLU A 74 20.77 4.39 7.30
C GLU A 74 20.88 2.91 7.70
N CYS A 75 20.62 2.58 8.96
CA CYS A 75 20.74 1.21 9.48
C CYS A 75 19.39 0.50 9.65
N GLY A 76 18.26 1.22 9.54
CA GLY A 76 16.93 0.65 9.62
C GLY A 76 16.47 0.18 11.02
N GLN A 77 17.30 0.39 12.05
CA GLN A 77 17.01 0.05 13.44
C GLN A 77 15.91 0.94 14.01
N VAL A 78 15.11 0.40 14.92
CA VAL A 78 14.05 1.14 15.62
C VAL A 78 14.69 2.13 16.59
N LEU A 79 14.32 3.41 16.46
CA LEU A 79 14.73 4.46 17.40
C LEU A 79 13.78 4.37 18.61
N VAL A 80 14.31 4.10 19.80
CA VAL A 80 13.54 3.69 20.98
C VAL A 80 12.59 4.81 21.46
N GLN A 81 11.37 4.43 21.89
CA GLN A 81 10.31 5.27 22.49
C GLN A 81 10.59 5.70 23.95
N SER A 82 11.85 5.95 24.31
CA SER A 82 12.21 6.66 25.54
C SER A 82 12.63 8.07 25.11
N ASN A 83 12.37 9.10 25.91
CA ASN A 83 12.57 10.54 25.62
C ASN A 83 13.97 10.99 25.13
N GLU A 84 14.86 10.07 24.74
CA GLU A 84 16.09 10.29 24.01
C GLU A 84 16.06 9.58 22.65
N GLU A 85 15.88 10.35 21.57
CA GLU A 85 15.82 9.87 20.19
C GLU A 85 17.21 9.54 19.61
N LYS A 86 17.93 8.59 20.23
CA LYS A 86 19.28 8.20 19.80
C LYS A 86 19.26 6.80 19.18
N CYS A 87 19.96 6.67 18.05
CA CYS A 87 20.27 5.36 17.47
C CYS A 87 21.21 4.62 18.44
N SER A 88 20.74 3.51 19.03
CA SER A 88 21.50 2.71 20.00
C SER A 88 22.69 1.99 19.37
N THR A 89 22.63 1.73 18.07
CA THR A 89 23.69 1.09 17.31
C THR A 89 24.63 2.15 16.78
N PHE A 90 25.94 1.94 16.98
CA PHE A 90 27.03 2.63 16.28
C PHE A 90 26.75 2.64 14.77
N CYS A 91 26.06 3.67 14.28
CA CYS A 91 25.83 3.88 12.86
C CYS A 91 27.14 4.44 12.29
N ILE A 92 28.10 3.55 12.05
CA ILE A 92 29.44 3.89 11.54
C ILE A 92 29.32 4.08 10.04
N HIS A 93 29.12 5.32 9.61
CA HIS A 93 29.47 5.74 8.26
C HIS A 93 30.60 6.77 8.38
N ASN A 94 31.79 6.44 7.87
CA ASN A 94 33.01 7.27 7.96
C ASN A 94 33.51 7.60 9.38
N GLY A 95 33.38 6.66 10.35
CA GLY A 95 34.08 6.76 11.64
C GLY A 95 33.64 7.91 12.56
N LYS A 96 32.47 8.52 12.34
CA LYS A 96 31.92 9.57 13.21
C LYS A 96 30.51 9.24 13.67
N HIS A 97 30.26 9.38 14.98
CA HIS A 97 28.91 9.39 15.54
C HIS A 97 28.17 10.62 15.00
N ARG A 98 27.22 10.44 14.08
CA ARG A 98 26.28 11.53 13.78
C ARG A 98 25.24 11.60 14.89
N SER A 99 25.19 12.71 15.61
CA SER A 99 23.94 13.15 16.22
C SER A 99 22.98 13.54 15.08
N TYR A 100 21.70 13.23 15.24
CA TYR A 100 20.62 13.37 14.24
C TYR A 100 20.65 12.31 13.12
N ALA A 101 20.10 11.14 13.43
CA ALA A 101 19.75 10.13 12.44
C ALA A 101 18.66 10.70 11.49
N ASN A 102 18.84 10.57 10.17
CA ASN A 102 17.74 10.69 9.23
C ASN A 102 16.68 9.67 9.66
N LYS A 103 15.48 10.15 10.00
CA LYS A 103 14.39 9.31 10.51
C LYS A 103 13.47 8.90 9.39
N ALA A 104 12.93 7.69 9.52
CA ALA A 104 11.86 7.18 8.69
C ALA A 104 10.70 6.76 9.59
N GLU A 105 9.49 7.06 9.16
CA GLU A 105 8.29 6.46 9.75
C GLU A 105 7.89 5.26 8.91
N LEU A 106 7.83 4.09 9.54
CA LEU A 106 7.31 2.87 8.95
C LEU A 106 5.97 2.55 9.58
N ALA A 107 4.92 2.59 8.78
CA ALA A 107 3.59 2.14 9.16
C ALA A 107 3.27 0.83 8.44
N ILE A 108 3.03 -0.24 9.20
CA ILE A 108 2.57 -1.53 8.69
C ILE A 108 1.11 -1.71 9.07
N MET A 109 0.26 -1.96 8.08
CA MET A 109 -1.15 -2.23 8.32
C MET A 109 -1.36 -3.70 8.70
N ASN A 110 -2.47 -3.98 9.38
CA ASN A 110 -2.90 -5.36 9.57
C ASN A 110 -3.44 -5.90 8.23
N VAL A 111 -2.67 -6.78 7.61
CA VAL A 111 -2.94 -7.30 6.27
C VAL A 111 -4.27 -8.06 6.23
N GLU A 112 -4.58 -8.86 7.26
CA GLU A 112 -5.82 -9.63 7.31
C GLU A 112 -7.05 -8.71 7.31
N ILE A 113 -7.00 -7.66 8.12
CA ILE A 113 -8.12 -6.74 8.24
C ILE A 113 -8.33 -5.96 6.93
N GLU A 114 -7.25 -5.53 6.28
CA GLU A 114 -7.34 -4.85 4.98
C GLU A 114 -7.93 -5.76 3.89
N ILE A 115 -7.49 -7.02 3.85
CA ILE A 115 -8.06 -8.03 2.95
C ILE A 115 -9.54 -8.23 3.22
N LYS A 116 -9.95 -8.43 4.48
CA LYS A 116 -11.36 -8.58 4.84
C LYS A 116 -12.18 -7.36 4.43
N ARG A 117 -11.71 -6.15 4.74
CA ARG A 117 -12.39 -4.88 4.43
C ARG A 117 -12.72 -4.75 2.95
N VAL A 118 -11.76 -5.05 2.07
CA VAL A 118 -11.97 -4.94 0.62
C VAL A 118 -12.73 -6.16 0.09
N ALA A 119 -12.40 -7.37 0.52
CA ALA A 119 -13.05 -8.58 0.04
C ALA A 119 -14.55 -8.61 0.38
N GLU A 120 -14.93 -8.23 1.61
CA GLU A 120 -16.34 -8.18 2.02
C GLU A 120 -17.12 -7.09 1.28
N ARG A 121 -16.49 -5.94 0.99
CA ARG A 121 -17.10 -4.88 0.19
C ARG A 121 -17.42 -5.34 -1.24
N TYR A 122 -16.58 -6.19 -1.81
CA TYR A 122 -16.70 -6.66 -3.19
C TYR A 122 -17.10 -8.13 -3.30
N ILE A 123 -17.66 -8.72 -2.24
CA ILE A 123 -17.82 -10.18 -2.12
C ILE A 123 -18.67 -10.80 -3.23
N ASN A 124 -19.71 -10.09 -3.69
CA ASN A 124 -20.55 -10.54 -4.80
C ASN A 124 -19.76 -10.61 -6.11
N LEU A 125 -18.96 -9.57 -6.39
CA LEU A 125 -18.13 -9.54 -7.59
C LEU A 125 -17.03 -10.59 -7.53
N ILE A 126 -16.37 -10.76 -6.38
CA ILE A 126 -15.35 -11.78 -6.17
C ILE A 126 -15.91 -13.20 -6.41
N ASN A 127 -17.15 -13.45 -5.98
CA ASN A 127 -17.78 -14.76 -6.15
C ASN A 127 -18.28 -15.03 -7.58
N ASP A 128 -18.67 -13.99 -8.33
CA ASP A 128 -19.35 -14.16 -9.62
C ASP A 128 -18.47 -13.86 -10.83
N TYR A 129 -17.57 -12.87 -10.72
CA TYR A 129 -16.70 -12.47 -11.83
C TYR A 129 -15.84 -13.62 -12.37
N PRO A 130 -15.19 -14.47 -11.55
CA PRO A 130 -14.40 -15.58 -12.08
C PRO A 130 -15.19 -16.60 -12.91
N LYS A 131 -16.52 -16.68 -12.76
CA LYS A 131 -17.38 -17.57 -13.55
C LYS A 131 -17.67 -17.01 -14.95
N GLN A 132 -17.48 -15.71 -15.14
CA GLN A 132 -17.85 -14.97 -16.36
C GLN A 132 -16.64 -14.33 -17.05
N ALA A 133 -15.48 -14.30 -16.38
CA ALA A 133 -14.31 -13.55 -16.81
C ALA A 133 -13.75 -14.00 -18.15
N GLU A 134 -13.80 -15.29 -18.48
CA GLU A 134 -13.36 -15.79 -19.78
C GLU A 134 -14.14 -15.16 -20.96
N HIS A 135 -15.43 -14.88 -20.75
CA HIS A 135 -16.28 -14.26 -21.78
C HIS A 135 -16.17 -12.73 -21.80
N LEU A 136 -15.95 -12.09 -20.65
CA LEU A 136 -15.93 -10.62 -20.53
C LEU A 136 -14.54 -10.04 -20.84
N VAL A 137 -13.48 -10.67 -20.33
CA VAL A 137 -12.10 -10.21 -20.46
C VAL A 137 -11.17 -11.43 -20.59
N PRO A 138 -11.06 -12.03 -21.80
CA PRO A 138 -10.30 -13.26 -22.00
C PRO A 138 -8.84 -13.19 -21.51
N CYS A 139 -8.23 -12.00 -21.58
CA CYS A 139 -6.83 -11.75 -21.19
C CYS A 139 -6.64 -11.36 -19.71
N ASP A 140 -7.62 -11.55 -18.83
CA ASP A 140 -7.44 -11.30 -17.39
C ASP A 140 -6.57 -12.38 -16.73
N ILE A 141 -5.87 -11.99 -15.66
CA ILE A 141 -4.97 -12.86 -14.89
C ILE A 141 -5.69 -14.10 -14.36
N ILE A 142 -6.97 -13.97 -14.03
CA ILE A 142 -7.77 -15.06 -13.44
C ILE A 142 -8.14 -16.16 -14.44
N ASN A 143 -7.97 -15.90 -15.75
CA ASN A 143 -8.11 -16.90 -16.81
C ASN A 143 -6.77 -17.55 -17.18
N GLY A 144 -5.66 -17.06 -16.59
CA GLY A 144 -4.32 -17.56 -16.87
C GLY A 144 -4.10 -18.98 -16.36
N GLN A 145 -3.36 -19.79 -17.12
CA GLN A 145 -3.03 -21.16 -16.72
C GLN A 145 -2.36 -21.23 -15.35
N ILE A 146 -1.43 -20.32 -15.06
CA ILE A 146 -0.72 -20.26 -13.77
C ILE A 146 -1.70 -19.99 -12.62
N TYR A 147 -2.70 -19.13 -12.83
CA TYR A 147 -3.71 -18.84 -11.83
C TYR A 147 -4.52 -20.09 -11.47
N HIS A 148 -4.89 -20.89 -12.47
CA HIS A 148 -5.62 -22.14 -12.25
C HIS A 148 -4.77 -23.24 -11.62
N GLN A 149 -3.48 -23.31 -11.93
CA GLN A 149 -2.54 -24.28 -11.34
C GLN A 149 -2.36 -24.08 -9.82
N MET A 150 -2.59 -22.88 -9.31
CA MET A 150 -2.51 -22.58 -7.87
C MET A 150 -3.76 -22.97 -7.08
N SER A 151 -4.85 -23.35 -7.75
CA SER A 151 -6.08 -23.81 -7.08
C SER A 151 -6.05 -25.33 -6.97
N ASN A 152 -6.02 -25.86 -5.73
CA ASN A 152 -5.97 -27.30 -5.52
C ASN A 152 -7.31 -27.99 -5.84
N SER A 153 -8.41 -27.23 -5.87
CA SER A 153 -9.71 -27.71 -6.31
C SER A 153 -10.55 -26.63 -7.00
N LYS A 154 -11.51 -27.05 -7.83
CA LYS A 154 -12.49 -26.14 -8.48
C LYS A 154 -13.52 -25.56 -7.49
N SER A 155 -13.62 -26.13 -6.29
CA SER A 155 -14.55 -25.73 -5.23
C SER A 155 -13.95 -24.76 -4.21
N GLU A 156 -12.64 -24.49 -4.30
CA GLU A 156 -11.96 -23.59 -3.38
C GLU A 156 -12.32 -22.14 -3.64
N ARG A 157 -12.64 -21.42 -2.56
CA ARG A 157 -12.82 -19.98 -2.59
C ARG A 157 -11.49 -19.34 -2.26
N ASN A 158 -10.93 -18.64 -3.24
CA ASN A 158 -9.62 -18.04 -3.13
C ASN A 158 -9.76 -16.51 -3.16
N ILE A 159 -8.94 -15.84 -2.36
CA ILE A 159 -8.67 -14.42 -2.47
C ILE A 159 -7.23 -14.28 -2.94
N THR A 160 -7.07 -13.83 -4.18
CA THR A 160 -5.77 -13.77 -4.83
C THR A 160 -5.22 -12.36 -4.78
N ILE A 161 -4.12 -12.18 -4.06
CA ILE A 161 -3.45 -10.91 -3.88
C ILE A 161 -2.42 -10.69 -4.99
N ILE A 162 -2.48 -9.49 -5.58
CA ILE A 162 -1.45 -8.93 -6.46
C ILE A 162 -0.75 -7.85 -5.65
N LEU A 163 0.56 -8.02 -5.42
CA LEU A 163 1.37 -7.07 -4.67
C LEU A 163 1.96 -6.01 -5.59
N HIS A 164 1.92 -4.75 -5.19
CA HIS A 164 2.51 -3.62 -5.89
C HIS A 164 3.41 -2.83 -4.96
N THR A 165 4.53 -2.32 -5.49
CA THR A 165 5.37 -1.33 -4.82
C THR A 165 5.90 -0.30 -5.81
N ASP A 166 6.09 0.92 -5.33
CA ASP A 166 6.62 2.06 -6.08
C ASP A 166 8.07 2.34 -5.66
N GLY A 167 8.91 2.74 -6.62
CA GLY A 167 10.30 3.15 -6.41
C GLY A 167 10.49 4.58 -5.89
N ALA A 168 9.43 5.33 -5.59
CA ALA A 168 9.50 6.70 -5.05
C ALA A 168 10.18 6.80 -3.65
N PRO A 169 10.71 7.97 -3.24
CA PRO A 169 11.29 8.15 -1.90
C PRO A 169 10.33 7.82 -0.75
N ALA A 170 9.05 8.18 -0.93
CA ALA A 170 7.96 7.64 -0.14
C ALA A 170 7.51 6.31 -0.77
N VAL A 171 7.98 5.20 -0.23
CA VAL A 171 7.65 3.87 -0.76
C VAL A 171 6.34 3.39 -0.15
N LYS A 172 5.41 3.02 -1.03
CA LYS A 172 4.12 2.44 -0.65
C LYS A 172 4.07 0.99 -1.11
N ALA A 173 3.69 0.09 -0.22
CA ALA A 173 3.29 -1.27 -0.57
C ALA A 173 1.77 -1.33 -0.62
N SER A 174 1.23 -1.49 -1.84
CA SER A 174 -0.21 -1.55 -2.09
C SER A 174 -0.58 -2.83 -2.81
N THR A 175 -1.82 -3.28 -2.66
CA THR A 175 -2.25 -4.55 -3.20
C THR A 175 -3.68 -4.49 -3.72
N THR A 176 -4.01 -5.42 -4.60
CA THR A 176 -5.36 -5.56 -5.18
C THR A 176 -5.78 -7.04 -5.19
N ILE A 177 -7.08 -7.30 -5.18
CA ILE A 177 -7.64 -8.65 -5.29
C ILE A 177 -7.90 -8.96 -6.78
N ALA A 178 -7.37 -10.07 -7.28
CA ALA A 178 -7.47 -10.44 -8.69
C ALA A 178 -8.92 -10.76 -9.12
N GLU A 179 -9.71 -11.33 -8.21
CA GLU A 179 -11.12 -11.66 -8.46
C GLU A 179 -12.03 -10.42 -8.57
N ILE A 180 -11.50 -9.20 -8.34
CA ILE A 180 -12.19 -7.95 -8.66
C ILE A 180 -11.99 -7.62 -10.16
N PRO A 181 -13.06 -7.30 -10.91
CA PRO A 181 -12.97 -6.93 -12.32
C PRO A 181 -11.97 -5.80 -12.58
N ILE A 182 -11.23 -5.87 -13.69
CA ILE A 182 -10.18 -4.90 -14.04
C ILE A 182 -10.62 -3.43 -13.89
N PRO A 183 -11.79 -3.01 -14.41
CA PRO A 183 -12.19 -1.60 -14.31
C PRO A 183 -12.34 -1.09 -12.87
N LEU A 184 -12.53 -2.00 -11.90
CA LEU A 184 -12.69 -1.68 -10.47
C LEU A 184 -11.42 -1.98 -9.66
N ARG A 185 -10.52 -2.82 -10.17
CA ARG A 185 -9.30 -3.26 -9.47
C ARG A 185 -8.39 -2.09 -9.12
N ASP A 186 -8.33 -1.09 -10.01
CA ASP A 186 -7.50 0.12 -9.85
C ASP A 186 -8.24 1.26 -9.13
N TRP A 187 -9.53 1.09 -8.79
CA TRP A 187 -10.25 2.11 -8.02
C TRP A 187 -9.70 2.19 -6.60
N LYS A 188 -9.62 3.42 -6.08
CA LYS A 188 -9.11 3.70 -4.71
C LYS A 188 -9.77 2.85 -3.62
N SER A 189 -11.01 2.41 -3.82
CA SER A 189 -11.76 1.57 -2.89
C SER A 189 -11.40 0.08 -2.93
N ALA A 190 -10.78 -0.40 -4.02
CA ALA A 190 -10.30 -1.78 -4.19
C ALA A 190 -8.79 -1.94 -3.88
N VAL A 191 -8.05 -0.82 -3.89
CA VAL A 191 -6.64 -0.80 -3.50
C VAL A 191 -6.50 -0.86 -1.97
N MET A 192 -5.75 -1.85 -1.50
CA MET A 192 -5.34 -1.98 -0.10
C MET A 192 -3.93 -1.43 0.08
N VAL A 193 -3.66 -0.86 1.24
CA VAL A 193 -2.31 -0.41 1.60
C VAL A 193 -1.82 -1.30 2.72
N PHE A 194 -0.74 -2.04 2.49
CA PHE A 194 -0.16 -2.94 3.50
C PHE A 194 0.97 -2.30 4.28
N GLY A 195 1.65 -1.32 3.70
CA GLY A 195 2.62 -0.53 4.45
C GLY A 195 3.08 0.72 3.71
N ILE A 196 3.63 1.64 4.48
CA ILE A 196 4.15 2.92 4.02
C ILE A 196 5.48 3.19 4.71
N TRP A 197 6.49 3.53 3.92
CA TRP A 197 7.76 4.07 4.37
C TRP A 197 7.84 5.55 4.03
N LEU A 198 7.91 6.39 5.06
CA LEU A 198 7.96 7.84 4.95
C LEU A 198 9.37 8.32 5.33
N ALA A 199 10.19 8.58 4.33
CA ALA A 199 11.50 9.22 4.48
C ALA A 199 11.92 9.92 3.19
N SER A 200 13.03 10.67 3.25
CA SER A 200 13.65 11.28 2.08
C SER A 200 14.40 10.28 1.19
N SER A 201 14.49 9.02 1.60
CA SER A 201 15.18 7.95 0.86
C SER A 201 14.47 6.61 1.03
N LYS A 202 14.78 5.68 0.14
CA LYS A 202 14.18 4.34 0.10
C LYS A 202 14.44 3.57 1.41
N PRO A 203 13.52 2.68 1.82
CA PRO A 203 13.74 1.80 2.95
C PRO A 203 14.95 0.90 2.70
N PRO A 204 15.71 0.52 3.75
CA PRO A 204 16.57 -0.64 3.67
C PRO A 204 15.75 -1.84 3.16
N ARG A 205 16.32 -2.58 2.20
CA ARG A 205 15.67 -3.56 1.29
C ARG A 205 14.40 -4.23 1.83
N ASP A 206 14.53 -4.91 2.97
CA ASP A 206 13.48 -5.80 3.47
C ASP A 206 12.57 -5.14 4.51
N HIS A 207 12.82 -3.88 4.89
CA HIS A 207 12.17 -3.29 6.07
C HIS A 207 10.68 -3.03 5.86
N LEU A 208 10.27 -2.72 4.62
CA LEU A 208 8.86 -2.56 4.28
C LEU A 208 8.21 -3.89 3.92
N LEU A 209 8.82 -4.69 3.04
CA LEU A 209 8.18 -5.90 2.51
C LEU A 209 8.23 -7.09 3.47
N LYS A 210 9.30 -7.30 4.23
CA LYS A 210 9.41 -8.45 5.15
C LYS A 210 8.27 -8.56 6.17
N PRO A 211 7.88 -7.49 6.91
CA PRO A 211 6.74 -7.60 7.82
C PRO A 211 5.42 -7.89 7.09
N ILE A 212 5.25 -7.42 5.85
CA ILE A 212 4.06 -7.67 5.03
C ILE A 212 4.05 -9.13 4.55
N THR A 213 5.17 -9.64 4.03
CA THR A 213 5.27 -11.02 3.53
C THR A 213 5.12 -12.04 4.65
N ILE A 214 5.61 -11.76 5.87
CA ILE A 214 5.39 -12.62 7.04
C ILE A 214 3.89 -12.71 7.37
N GLN A 215 3.16 -11.59 7.33
CA GLN A 215 1.71 -11.61 7.55
C GLN A 215 1.00 -12.38 6.42
N LEU A 216 1.35 -12.14 5.16
CA LEU A 216 0.78 -12.85 4.02
C LEU A 216 1.04 -14.35 4.07
N GLN A 217 2.26 -14.78 4.41
CA GLN A 217 2.60 -16.19 4.54
C GLN A 217 1.72 -16.88 5.59
N LYS A 218 1.54 -16.27 6.77
CA LYS A 218 0.63 -16.80 7.80
C LYS A 218 -0.82 -16.91 7.30
N LEU A 219 -1.27 -15.95 6.49
CA LEU A 219 -2.61 -15.97 5.90
C LEU A 219 -2.74 -16.99 4.77
N MET A 220 -1.66 -17.31 4.07
CA MET A 220 -1.64 -18.37 3.04
C MET A 220 -1.67 -19.78 3.65
N GLU A 221 -1.10 -19.93 4.84
CA GLU A 221 -1.13 -21.18 5.63
C GLU A 221 -2.46 -21.37 6.39
N SER A 222 -3.31 -20.34 6.43
CA SER A 222 -4.60 -20.35 7.13
C SER A 222 -5.75 -19.95 6.19
N LYS A 223 -6.98 -19.97 6.72
CA LYS A 223 -8.15 -19.47 6.00
C LYS A 223 -8.66 -18.22 6.70
N ILE A 224 -9.23 -17.31 5.93
CA ILE A 224 -9.93 -16.14 6.47
C ILE A 224 -11.43 -16.35 6.37
N LEU A 225 -12.15 -15.91 7.41
CA LEU A 225 -13.60 -15.93 7.44
C LEU A 225 -14.11 -14.60 6.86
N LEU A 226 -14.92 -14.67 5.79
CA LEU A 226 -15.51 -13.50 5.14
C LEU A 226 -17.03 -13.51 5.24
N LYS A 227 -17.59 -12.36 5.61
CA LYS A 227 -19.03 -12.13 5.56
C LYS A 227 -19.52 -12.07 4.11
N GLN A 228 -20.52 -12.88 3.80
CA GLN A 228 -21.19 -12.93 2.51
C GLN A 228 -22.34 -11.93 2.46
N ALA A 229 -22.82 -11.59 1.25
CA ALA A 229 -23.94 -10.67 1.09
C ALA A 229 -25.25 -11.17 1.71
N ASN A 230 -25.45 -12.49 1.79
CA ASN A 230 -26.60 -13.10 2.47
C ASN A 230 -26.45 -13.14 4.01
N GLY A 231 -25.39 -12.54 4.56
CA GLY A 231 -25.11 -12.54 6.00
C GLY A 231 -24.41 -13.80 6.54
N SER A 232 -24.27 -14.85 5.73
CA SER A 232 -23.48 -16.04 6.11
C SER A 232 -21.99 -15.73 6.15
N HIS A 233 -21.20 -16.62 6.77
CA HIS A 233 -19.75 -16.50 6.81
C HIS A 233 -19.12 -17.73 6.16
N LEU A 234 -18.19 -17.51 5.23
CA LEU A 234 -17.53 -18.58 4.49
C LEU A 234 -16.02 -18.44 4.58
N TRP A 235 -15.34 -19.58 4.67
CA TRP A 235 -13.89 -19.66 4.69
C TRP A 235 -13.31 -19.50 3.28
N HIS A 236 -12.27 -18.67 3.18
CA HIS A 236 -11.53 -18.41 1.95
C HIS A 236 -10.04 -18.65 2.19
N ASN A 237 -9.35 -19.22 1.20
CA ASN A 237 -7.90 -19.27 1.20
C ASN A 237 -7.35 -17.93 0.70
N VAL A 238 -6.27 -17.45 1.29
CA VAL A 238 -5.51 -16.32 0.76
C VAL A 238 -4.34 -16.86 -0.03
N ARG A 239 -4.05 -16.26 -1.19
CA ARG A 239 -2.85 -16.57 -1.96
C ARG A 239 -2.25 -15.32 -2.57
N VAL A 240 -0.95 -15.36 -2.83
CA VAL A 240 -0.24 -14.29 -3.53
C VAL A 240 0.15 -14.82 -4.90
N GLN A 241 -0.33 -14.19 -5.97
CA GLN A 241 -0.08 -14.66 -7.35
C GLN A 241 1.19 -14.06 -7.94
N GLN A 242 1.36 -12.76 -7.76
CA GLN A 242 2.46 -12.02 -8.37
C GLN A 242 2.75 -10.74 -7.59
N ALA A 243 3.96 -10.24 -7.77
CA ALA A 243 4.38 -8.95 -7.29
C ALA A 243 4.82 -8.10 -8.50
N ILE A 244 4.10 -7.02 -8.76
CA ILE A 244 4.34 -6.08 -9.86
C ILE A 244 5.07 -4.87 -9.29
N PHE A 245 6.32 -4.69 -9.70
CA PHE A 245 7.16 -3.59 -9.27
C PHE A 245 7.68 -2.85 -10.51
N ASP A 246 7.74 -1.53 -10.44
CA ASP A 246 8.46 -0.76 -11.45
C ASP A 246 9.95 -1.15 -11.45
N LEU A 247 10.68 -0.83 -12.53
CA LEU A 247 12.10 -1.19 -12.63
C LEU A 247 12.93 -0.66 -11.45
N PRO A 248 12.77 0.60 -10.98
CA PRO A 248 13.46 1.10 -9.79
C PRO A 248 13.16 0.35 -8.49
N ALA A 249 11.91 -0.05 -8.23
CA ALA A 249 11.56 -0.83 -7.03
C ALA A 249 12.02 -2.27 -7.15
N ARG A 250 11.84 -2.90 -8.32
CA ARG A 250 12.32 -4.26 -8.59
C ARG A 250 13.83 -4.35 -8.39
N ALA A 251 14.59 -3.38 -8.92
CA ALA A 251 16.04 -3.35 -8.76
C ALA A 251 16.46 -3.22 -7.29
N HIS A 252 15.80 -2.33 -6.55
CA HIS A 252 16.03 -2.13 -5.13
C HIS A 252 15.75 -3.38 -4.29
N LEU A 253 14.65 -4.09 -4.60
CA LEU A 253 14.23 -5.30 -3.91
C LEU A 253 15.11 -6.51 -4.23
N LEU A 254 15.45 -6.70 -5.50
CA LEU A 254 16.27 -7.83 -5.96
C LEU A 254 17.78 -7.58 -5.79
N ASN A 255 18.18 -6.38 -5.38
CA ASN A 255 19.59 -5.96 -5.27
C ASN A 255 20.36 -6.10 -6.58
N ILE A 256 19.73 -5.68 -7.66
CA ILE A 256 20.33 -5.66 -9.01
C ILE A 256 20.56 -4.21 -9.43
N VAL A 257 21.50 -4.01 -10.36
CA VAL A 257 21.83 -2.67 -10.85
C VAL A 257 20.68 -2.14 -11.70
N GLN A 258 20.20 -0.95 -11.38
CA GLN A 258 19.15 -0.29 -12.13
C GLN A 258 19.72 0.24 -13.47
N TYR A 259 19.09 -0.13 -14.59
CA TYR A 259 19.42 0.24 -15.99
C TYR A 259 20.78 -0.25 -16.49
N ASN A 260 20.79 -1.01 -17.60
CA ASN A 260 21.95 -1.40 -18.43
C ASN A 260 23.21 -1.90 -17.69
N GLY A 261 23.13 -2.16 -16.38
CA GLY A 261 24.22 -2.74 -15.63
C GLY A 261 24.51 -4.15 -16.11
N TYR A 262 25.77 -4.56 -15.97
CA TYR A 262 26.22 -5.90 -16.30
C TYR A 262 25.32 -6.99 -15.69
N ASP A 263 24.79 -6.77 -14.48
CA ASP A 263 23.82 -7.65 -13.78
C ASP A 263 22.43 -7.00 -13.62
N GLY A 264 21.92 -6.35 -14.67
CA GLY A 264 20.64 -5.62 -14.63
C GLY A 264 19.38 -6.47 -14.82
N CYS A 265 19.51 -7.73 -15.25
CA CYS A 265 18.39 -8.63 -15.52
C CYS A 265 18.12 -9.54 -14.30
N GLY A 266 16.90 -9.49 -13.76
CA GLY A 266 16.50 -10.38 -12.65
C GLY A 266 16.19 -11.82 -13.07
N ASP A 267 16.06 -12.08 -14.37
CA ASP A 267 15.60 -13.36 -14.92
C ASP A 267 16.69 -14.07 -15.75
N CYS A 268 17.80 -13.39 -16.05
CA CYS A 268 18.81 -13.85 -16.99
C CYS A 268 20.22 -13.35 -16.63
N PHE A 269 21.25 -14.09 -17.02
CA PHE A 269 22.66 -13.72 -16.79
C PHE A 269 23.29 -12.98 -17.99
N ILE A 270 22.45 -12.41 -18.87
CA ILE A 270 22.95 -11.67 -20.03
C ILE A 270 23.52 -10.35 -19.53
N LYS A 271 24.78 -10.11 -19.85
CA LYS A 271 25.49 -8.88 -19.51
C LYS A 271 24.77 -7.69 -20.14
N GLY A 272 24.39 -6.71 -19.33
CA GLY A 272 23.95 -5.40 -19.84
C GLY A 272 25.05 -4.70 -20.64
N MET A 273 24.66 -3.81 -21.55
CA MET A 273 25.57 -3.01 -22.39
C MET A 273 26.18 -1.85 -21.63
#